data_AF-A0A359CM81-F1
#
_entry.id   AF-A0A359CM81-F1
#
_cell.length_a   1.000
_cell.length_b   1.000
_cell.length_c   1.000
_cell.angle_alpha   90.00
_cell.angle_beta   90.00
_cell.angle_gamma   90.00
#
_symmetry.space_group_name_H-M   'P 1'
#
loop_
_entity.id
_entity.type
_entity.pdbx_description
1 polymer ?
#
loop_
_entity_poly.entity_id
_entity_poly.type
_entity_poly.pdbx_seq_one_letter_code
_entity_poly.pdbx_strand_id
1 'polypeptide(L)'
;MKKYDYFKRVLSFNILDGYVVFEIETLYKNRANLILYMDDNGILRLMFYRDGYNKSNKIVDFKPIHGRLDVQDRDNKIVVKNGDYCVLINKDPYNISFMHKGEFVLKEQIKDFDADDHFKIYPSGFVLDDNMCCHANFNITSDEHFYGMGEKYMGLDKREKNITCWQRDALSTSTEYAYKNIPFFISTNGYGFLLNSFARSNFDFGYSSGLSLNITLEEECMDYYVFLDEDYKKILDKYTLVSGKTPMIPKWAFGLWMSKCSYMSQDEVLSVAEKLRKY
;
A
#
# COMPACT_ATOMS: atom_id res chain seq x y z
N MET A 1 -10.69 1.51 -24.96
CA MET A 1 -9.59 2.26 -24.31
C MET A 1 -10.05 2.62 -22.91
N LYS A 2 -9.30 2.26 -21.86
CA LYS A 2 -9.68 2.62 -20.48
C LYS A 2 -9.69 4.15 -20.35
N LYS A 3 -10.74 4.70 -19.73
CA LYS A 3 -10.90 6.15 -19.56
C LYS A 3 -10.55 6.50 -18.12
N TYR A 4 -9.53 7.31 -17.90
CA TYR A 4 -9.06 7.67 -16.55
C TYR A 4 -9.70 8.99 -16.09
N ASP A 5 -10.16 9.02 -14.84
CA ASP A 5 -10.71 10.19 -14.16
C ASP A 5 -9.85 10.50 -12.93
N TYR A 6 -8.72 11.17 -13.17
CA TYR A 6 -7.72 11.47 -12.15
C TYR A 6 -8.02 12.76 -11.39
N PHE A 7 -7.40 12.92 -10.22
CA PHE A 7 -7.55 14.11 -9.38
C PHE A 7 -6.92 15.34 -10.05
N LYS A 8 -7.70 16.41 -10.16
CA LYS A 8 -7.27 17.64 -10.83
C LYS A 8 -6.96 18.75 -9.84
N ARG A 9 -7.86 19.01 -8.89
CA ARG A 9 -7.69 20.09 -7.91
C ARG A 9 -8.49 19.90 -6.63
N VAL A 10 -8.02 20.51 -5.54
CA VAL A 10 -8.76 20.59 -4.27
C VAL A 10 -9.84 21.68 -4.37
N LEU A 11 -11.08 21.34 -4.03
CA LEU A 11 -12.21 22.26 -3.96
C LEU A 11 -12.35 22.87 -2.56
N SER A 12 -12.27 22.02 -1.54
CA SER A 12 -12.43 22.42 -0.14
C SER A 12 -11.74 21.39 0.77
N PHE A 13 -11.52 21.75 2.03
CA PHE A 13 -11.10 20.79 3.06
C PHE A 13 -11.69 21.15 4.42
N ASN A 14 -11.90 20.15 5.26
CA ASN A 14 -12.41 20.28 6.61
C ASN A 14 -11.48 19.56 7.58
N ILE A 15 -11.11 20.23 8.66
CA ILE A 15 -10.33 19.66 9.74
C ILE A 15 -11.30 19.11 10.77
N LEU A 16 -11.21 17.82 11.04
CA LEU A 16 -12.00 17.10 12.03
C LEU A 16 -11.08 16.57 13.14
N ASP A 17 -11.66 16.04 14.21
CA ASP A 17 -10.87 15.55 15.34
C ASP A 17 -10.02 14.33 14.92
N GLY A 18 -8.71 14.56 14.75
CA GLY A 18 -7.73 13.54 14.37
C GLY A 18 -7.56 13.27 12.87
N TYR A 19 -8.25 13.99 11.98
CA TYR A 19 -8.12 13.78 10.53
C TYR A 19 -8.56 14.97 9.68
N VAL A 20 -8.18 14.98 8.40
CA VAL A 20 -8.56 16.01 7.42
C VAL A 20 -9.32 15.37 6.28
N VAL A 21 -10.46 15.96 5.89
CA VAL A 21 -11.25 15.54 4.74
C VAL A 21 -11.11 16.59 3.64
N PHE A 22 -10.74 16.16 2.45
CA PHE A 22 -10.61 16.98 1.26
C PHE A 22 -11.69 16.61 0.26
N GLU A 23 -12.27 17.63 -0.35
CA GLU A 23 -13.12 17.49 -1.52
C GLU A 23 -12.29 17.81 -2.76
N ILE A 24 -12.25 16.88 -3.71
CA ILE A 24 -11.39 16.93 -4.89
C ILE A 24 -12.26 16.90 -6.16
N GLU A 25 -11.96 17.80 -7.10
CA GLU A 25 -12.50 17.74 -8.46
C GLU A 25 -11.61 16.86 -9.33
N THR A 26 -12.22 15.95 -10.09
CA THR A 26 -11.54 15.07 -11.04
C THR A 26 -11.48 15.69 -12.45
N LEU A 27 -10.76 15.06 -13.37
CA LEU A 27 -10.66 15.46 -14.78
C LEU A 27 -12.03 15.77 -15.41
N TYR A 28 -13.03 14.92 -15.18
CA TYR A 28 -14.37 15.08 -15.73
C TYR A 28 -15.33 15.89 -14.86
N LYS A 29 -14.81 16.69 -13.91
CA LYS A 29 -15.58 17.52 -12.97
C LYS A 29 -16.49 16.72 -12.04
N ASN A 30 -16.17 15.44 -11.80
CA ASN A 30 -16.81 14.69 -10.73
C ASN A 30 -16.20 15.09 -9.39
N ARG A 31 -16.91 14.78 -8.30
CA ARG A 31 -16.44 14.99 -6.93
C ARG A 31 -15.90 13.68 -6.35
N ALA A 32 -14.81 13.79 -5.62
CA ALA A 32 -14.24 12.72 -4.82
C ALA A 32 -13.91 13.24 -3.43
N ASN A 33 -13.96 12.34 -2.45
CA ASN A 33 -13.55 12.62 -1.09
C ASN A 33 -12.20 11.93 -0.86
N LEU A 34 -11.27 12.64 -0.20
CA LEU A 34 -10.02 12.08 0.30
C LEU A 34 -9.95 12.35 1.80
N ILE A 35 -9.68 11.31 2.59
CA ILE A 35 -9.53 11.39 4.03
C ILE A 35 -8.10 11.05 4.40
N LEU A 36 -7.45 11.93 5.14
CA LEU A 36 -6.10 11.78 5.64
C LEU A 36 -6.11 11.68 7.16
N TYR A 37 -5.64 10.55 7.67
CA TYR A 37 -5.29 10.34 9.07
C TYR A 37 -3.78 10.33 9.21
N MET A 38 -3.27 10.85 10.32
CA MET A 38 -1.85 10.81 10.66
C MET A 38 -1.68 10.77 12.17
N ASP A 39 -0.83 9.85 12.65
CA ASP A 39 -0.52 9.74 14.07
C ASP A 39 0.85 10.30 14.45
N ASP A 40 1.15 10.23 15.74
CA ASP A 40 2.41 10.69 16.32
C ASP A 40 3.60 9.76 16.02
N ASN A 41 3.35 8.57 15.45
CA ASN A 41 4.37 7.56 15.14
C ASN A 41 4.70 7.48 13.64
N GLY A 42 4.14 8.35 12.79
CA GLY A 42 4.37 8.32 11.35
C GLY A 42 3.60 7.22 10.63
N ILE A 43 2.46 6.81 11.18
CA ILE A 43 1.45 5.98 10.54
C ILE A 43 0.40 6.91 9.94
N LEU A 44 0.31 6.88 8.62
CA LEU A 44 -0.68 7.63 7.87
C LEU A 44 -1.66 6.67 7.22
N ARG A 45 -2.94 7.02 7.21
CA ARG A 45 -3.98 6.32 6.44
C ARG A 45 -4.60 7.30 5.47
N LEU A 46 -4.66 6.91 4.20
CA LEU A 46 -5.30 7.67 3.15
C LEU A 46 -6.38 6.83 2.53
N MET A 47 -7.58 7.41 2.52
CA MET A 47 -8.74 6.78 1.91
C MET A 47 -9.35 7.75 0.92
N PHE A 48 -9.58 7.32 -0.33
CA PHE A 48 -10.32 8.13 -1.29
C PHE A 48 -11.36 7.31 -2.04
N TYR A 49 -12.45 7.98 -2.38
CA TYR A 49 -13.61 7.38 -3.05
C TYR A 49 -14.42 8.46 -3.77
N ARG A 50 -15.21 8.06 -4.76
CA ARG A 50 -16.11 8.97 -5.47
C ARG A 50 -17.28 9.38 -4.58
N ASP A 51 -17.83 10.56 -4.83
CA ASP A 51 -19.05 11.00 -4.17
C ASP A 51 -20.20 9.98 -4.35
N GLY A 52 -20.95 9.73 -3.29
CA GLY A 52 -21.99 8.68 -3.24
C GLY A 52 -21.52 7.29 -2.80
N TYR A 53 -20.22 7.04 -2.62
CA TYR A 53 -19.73 5.80 -2.03
C TYR A 53 -19.89 5.81 -0.50
N ASN A 54 -20.60 4.81 0.04
CA ASN A 54 -21.00 4.76 1.46
C ASN A 54 -20.44 3.55 2.25
N LYS A 55 -19.45 2.83 1.73
CA LYS A 55 -18.89 1.67 2.45
C LYS A 55 -17.64 2.07 3.25
N SER A 56 -17.66 1.77 4.55
CA SER A 56 -16.47 1.80 5.39
C SER A 56 -15.59 0.59 5.08
N ASN A 57 -14.29 0.78 4.95
CA ASN A 57 -13.35 -0.33 4.86
C ASN A 57 -12.94 -0.81 6.26
N LYS A 58 -13.25 -2.08 6.56
CA LYS A 58 -13.10 -2.71 7.89
C LYS A 58 -12.04 -3.83 7.92
N ILE A 59 -11.19 -3.92 6.90
CA ILE A 59 -10.23 -5.03 6.77
C ILE A 59 -9.17 -4.94 7.85
N VAL A 60 -8.36 -3.89 7.81
CA VAL A 60 -7.49 -3.49 8.92
C VAL A 60 -8.08 -2.20 9.49
N ASP A 61 -8.72 -2.33 10.65
CA ASP A 61 -9.41 -1.22 11.28
C ASP A 61 -8.41 -0.25 11.89
N PHE A 62 -8.56 1.02 11.54
CA PHE A 62 -7.81 2.10 12.14
C PHE A 62 -8.61 2.63 13.30
N LYS A 63 -8.15 2.40 14.53
CA LYS A 63 -8.65 3.21 15.63
C LYS A 63 -8.20 4.64 15.35
N PRO A 64 -9.11 5.64 15.31
CA PRO A 64 -8.74 7.03 15.13
C PRO A 64 -7.61 7.36 16.09
N ILE A 65 -6.47 7.76 15.56
CA ILE A 65 -5.37 8.15 16.41
C ILE A 65 -5.62 9.60 16.77
N HIS A 66 -6.06 9.80 18.01
CA HIS A 66 -6.32 11.13 18.54
C HIS A 66 -4.99 11.88 18.60
N GLY A 67 -4.86 12.91 17.77
CA GLY A 67 -3.66 13.73 17.65
C GLY A 67 -4.03 15.13 17.17
N ARG A 68 -3.26 16.14 17.59
CA ARG A 68 -3.49 17.53 17.21
C ARG A 68 -2.77 17.79 15.88
N LEU A 69 -3.46 17.65 14.76
CA LEU A 69 -2.90 17.97 13.44
C LEU A 69 -2.71 19.50 13.32
N ASP A 70 -1.50 19.94 13.00
CA ASP A 70 -1.25 21.33 12.58
C ASP A 70 -1.51 21.43 11.08
N VAL A 71 -2.61 22.09 10.71
CA VAL A 71 -3.03 22.26 9.32
C VAL A 71 -2.91 23.71 8.94
N GLN A 72 -2.05 24.00 7.95
CA GLN A 72 -1.81 25.35 7.46
C GLN A 72 -2.28 25.44 6.01
N ASP A 73 -3.22 26.34 5.78
CA ASP A 73 -3.62 26.74 4.44
C ASP A 73 -2.71 27.86 3.93
N ARG A 74 -2.07 27.63 2.78
CA ARG A 74 -1.23 28.60 2.07
C ARG A 74 -1.71 28.67 0.62
N ASP A 75 -1.44 29.77 -0.08
CA ASP A 75 -1.93 30.09 -1.44
C ASP A 75 -2.35 28.85 -2.27
N ASN A 76 -1.37 28.10 -2.78
CA ASN A 76 -1.59 26.88 -3.58
C ASN A 76 -1.24 25.57 -2.85
N LYS A 77 -1.11 25.59 -1.52
CA LYS A 77 -0.62 24.44 -0.73
C LYS A 77 -1.34 24.29 0.60
N ILE A 78 -1.75 23.08 0.92
CA ILE A 78 -2.21 22.70 2.25
C ILE A 78 -1.11 21.87 2.89
N VAL A 79 -0.70 22.25 4.10
CA VAL A 79 0.36 21.59 4.86
C VAL A 79 -0.26 20.96 6.09
N VAL A 80 -0.21 19.63 6.19
CA VAL A 80 -0.70 18.88 7.35
C VAL A 80 0.51 18.31 8.09
N LYS A 81 0.72 18.69 9.34
CA LYS A 81 1.88 18.29 10.15
C LYS A 81 1.48 17.60 11.44
N ASN A 82 2.33 16.67 11.84
CA ASN A 82 2.37 16.11 13.18
C ASN A 82 3.81 15.74 13.53
N GLY A 83 4.45 16.50 14.44
CA GLY A 83 5.87 16.36 14.74
C GLY A 83 6.76 16.52 13.49
N ASP A 84 7.62 15.52 13.25
CA ASP A 84 8.52 15.46 12.09
C ASP A 84 7.86 14.95 10.80
N TYR A 85 6.59 14.54 10.87
CA TYR A 85 5.81 14.04 9.74
C TYR A 85 5.01 15.17 9.11
N CYS A 86 5.05 15.24 7.77
CA CYS A 86 4.39 16.29 7.02
C CYS A 86 3.80 15.73 5.72
N VAL A 87 2.54 16.05 5.47
CA VAL A 87 1.86 15.82 4.20
C VAL A 87 1.64 17.17 3.52
N LEU A 88 2.13 17.30 2.29
CA LEU A 88 1.92 18.47 1.45
C LEU A 88 0.92 18.12 0.36
N ILE A 89 -0.13 18.93 0.24
CA ILE A 89 -1.12 18.84 -0.83
C ILE A 89 -1.05 20.12 -1.67
N ASN A 90 -0.66 20.02 -2.94
CA ASN A 90 -0.84 21.14 -3.87
C ASN A 90 -2.31 21.20 -4.28
N LYS A 91 -2.88 22.42 -4.37
CA LYS A 91 -4.32 22.58 -4.64
C LYS A 91 -4.64 22.46 -6.13
N ASP A 92 -3.90 23.14 -7.01
CA ASP A 92 -4.09 23.10 -8.46
C ASP A 92 -2.74 23.32 -9.20
N PRO A 93 -2.23 22.33 -9.96
CA PRO A 93 -2.75 20.96 -10.07
C PRO A 93 -2.62 20.22 -8.73
N TYR A 94 -3.58 19.34 -8.46
CA TYR A 94 -3.54 18.44 -7.31
C TYR A 94 -2.30 17.55 -7.39
N ASN A 95 -1.57 17.50 -6.28
CA ASN A 95 -0.76 16.33 -5.96
C ASN A 95 -0.57 16.22 -4.44
N ILE A 96 -0.20 15.03 -3.98
CA ILE A 96 0.15 14.77 -2.59
C ILE A 96 1.62 14.35 -2.44
N SER A 97 2.26 14.76 -1.35
CA SER A 97 3.64 14.37 -1.02
C SER A 97 3.79 14.14 0.48
N PHE A 98 4.56 13.11 0.83
CA PHE A 98 4.87 12.71 2.19
C PHE A 98 6.31 13.06 2.51
N MET A 99 6.51 13.62 3.70
CA MET A 99 7.81 14.06 4.18
C MET A 99 8.04 13.57 5.60
N HIS A 100 9.31 13.30 5.91
CA HIS A 100 9.79 12.92 7.23
C HIS A 100 11.08 13.69 7.51
N LYS A 101 11.15 14.40 8.65
CA LYS A 101 12.29 15.26 9.04
C LYS A 101 12.70 16.30 7.98
N GLY A 102 11.73 16.81 7.22
CA GLY A 102 11.97 17.82 6.18
C GLY A 102 12.41 17.26 4.82
N GLU A 103 12.63 15.96 4.70
CA GLU A 103 12.95 15.30 3.43
C GLU A 103 11.71 14.68 2.80
N PHE A 104 11.66 14.67 1.46
CA PHE A 104 10.58 14.01 0.74
C PHE A 104 10.83 12.50 0.64
N VAL A 105 9.83 11.73 1.04
CA VAL A 105 9.91 10.26 1.09
C VAL A 105 9.10 9.60 -0.03
N LEU A 106 7.91 10.14 -0.30
CA LEU A 106 6.99 9.62 -1.32
C LEU A 106 6.24 10.79 -1.95
N LYS A 107 6.13 10.85 -3.28
CA LYS A 107 5.36 11.88 -3.98
C LYS A 107 4.44 11.25 -4.99
N GLU A 108 3.26 11.82 -5.17
CA GLU A 108 2.41 11.46 -6.28
C GLU A 108 3.07 11.85 -7.62
N GLN A 109 2.99 10.93 -8.59
CA GLN A 109 3.52 11.12 -9.92
C GLN A 109 2.45 11.69 -10.84
N ILE A 110 2.63 12.95 -11.24
CA ILE A 110 1.71 13.69 -12.12
C ILE A 110 2.34 14.11 -13.46
N LYS A 111 3.59 13.68 -13.73
CA LYS A 111 4.38 14.06 -14.91
C LYS A 111 5.08 12.87 -15.57
N ASP A 112 4.33 11.81 -15.88
CA ASP A 112 4.83 10.66 -16.63
C ASP A 112 4.25 10.67 -18.04
N PHE A 113 4.94 11.36 -18.96
CA PHE A 113 4.51 11.59 -20.34
C PHE A 113 5.41 10.86 -21.34
N ASP A 114 4.86 10.50 -22.50
CA ASP A 114 5.63 10.12 -23.68
C ASP A 114 6.06 11.35 -24.50
N ALA A 115 6.68 11.12 -25.67
CA ALA A 115 7.17 12.19 -26.53
C ALA A 115 6.05 13.02 -27.20
N ASP A 116 4.80 12.54 -27.15
CA ASP A 116 3.63 13.18 -27.74
C ASP A 116 2.74 13.82 -26.65
N ASP A 117 3.29 14.04 -25.45
CA ASP A 117 2.61 14.59 -24.27
C ASP A 117 1.41 13.74 -23.78
N HIS A 118 1.34 12.45 -24.13
CA HIS A 118 0.37 11.54 -23.57
C HIS A 118 0.87 10.93 -22.26
N PHE A 119 -0.01 10.76 -21.28
CA PHE A 119 0.32 10.05 -20.06
C PHE A 119 0.69 8.59 -20.36
N LYS A 120 1.88 8.17 -19.95
CA LYS A 120 2.25 6.74 -19.89
C LYS A 120 1.50 6.06 -18.74
N ILE A 121 1.51 6.71 -17.57
CA ILE A 121 0.76 6.32 -16.38
C ILE A 121 0.02 7.57 -15.87
N TYR A 122 -1.29 7.44 -15.66
CA TYR A 122 -2.12 8.55 -15.22
C TYR A 122 -1.93 8.87 -13.73
N PRO A 123 -2.09 10.14 -13.30
CA PRO A 123 -2.13 10.53 -11.89
C PRO A 123 -3.21 9.79 -11.12
N SER A 124 -3.15 9.75 -9.78
CA SER A 124 -4.10 8.98 -8.97
C SER A 124 -5.55 9.40 -9.19
N GLY A 125 -6.46 8.45 -9.00
CA GLY A 125 -7.89 8.66 -9.09
C GLY A 125 -8.59 7.37 -9.48
N PHE A 126 -9.36 7.43 -10.56
CA PHE A 126 -10.26 6.35 -10.91
C PHE A 126 -10.12 5.92 -12.36
N VAL A 127 -10.48 4.67 -12.62
CA VAL A 127 -10.72 4.16 -13.97
C VAL A 127 -12.23 4.10 -14.19
N LEU A 128 -12.70 4.75 -15.26
CA LEU A 128 -14.06 4.63 -15.76
C LEU A 128 -14.16 3.37 -16.62
N ASP A 129 -14.12 2.21 -15.95
CA ASP A 129 -14.46 0.92 -16.52
C ASP A 129 -15.58 0.24 -15.71
N ASP A 130 -16.16 -0.83 -16.27
CA ASP A 130 -17.28 -1.56 -15.66
C ASP A 130 -16.90 -2.23 -14.31
N ASN A 131 -15.61 -2.39 -14.04
CA ASN A 131 -15.08 -3.03 -12.84
C ASN A 131 -14.82 -2.04 -11.70
N MET A 132 -15.17 -0.76 -11.89
CA MET A 132 -15.11 0.29 -10.87
C MET A 132 -13.76 0.35 -10.14
N CYS A 133 -12.68 0.50 -10.89
CA CYS A 133 -11.32 0.49 -10.34
C CYS A 133 -10.86 1.86 -9.84
N CYS A 134 -10.01 1.87 -8.81
CA CYS A 134 -9.20 3.01 -8.41
C CYS A 134 -7.71 2.73 -8.61
N HIS A 135 -6.91 3.79 -8.72
CA HIS A 135 -5.47 3.66 -8.81
C HIS A 135 -4.74 4.81 -8.13
N ALA A 136 -3.56 4.51 -7.60
CA ALA A 136 -2.64 5.47 -7.01
C ALA A 136 -1.32 5.40 -7.77
N ASN A 137 -0.74 6.56 -8.08
CA ASN A 137 0.51 6.64 -8.82
C ASN A 137 1.53 7.50 -8.08
N PHE A 138 2.68 6.93 -7.77
CA PHE A 138 3.75 7.61 -7.06
C PHE A 138 5.04 7.65 -7.87
N ASN A 139 5.93 8.58 -7.58
CA ASN A 139 7.21 8.66 -8.26
C ASN A 139 8.18 7.60 -7.73
N ILE A 140 9.04 7.10 -8.61
CA ILE A 140 10.17 6.25 -8.22
C ILE A 140 11.46 7.05 -8.44
N THR A 141 12.33 7.07 -7.43
CA THR A 141 13.67 7.66 -7.55
C THR A 141 14.68 6.67 -8.14
N SER A 142 15.76 7.18 -8.73
CA SER A 142 16.69 6.37 -9.53
C SER A 142 17.36 5.23 -8.78
N ASP A 143 17.47 5.32 -7.46
CA ASP A 143 18.13 4.39 -6.54
C ASP A 143 17.15 3.73 -5.55
N GLU A 144 15.85 3.88 -5.79
CA GLU A 144 14.81 3.29 -4.95
C GLU A 144 14.51 1.83 -5.28
N HIS A 145 14.51 0.99 -4.26
CA HIS A 145 14.22 -0.44 -4.35
C HIS A 145 13.05 -0.81 -3.45
N PHE A 146 12.38 -1.91 -3.78
CA PHE A 146 11.14 -2.32 -3.12
C PHE A 146 11.21 -3.76 -2.64
N TYR A 147 10.71 -4.04 -1.44
CA TYR A 147 10.76 -5.37 -0.82
C TYR A 147 9.44 -5.72 -0.14
N GLY A 148 9.03 -6.99 -0.21
CA GLY A 148 7.78 -7.47 0.40
C GLY A 148 6.87 -8.15 -0.62
N MET A 149 5.59 -7.78 -0.60
CA MET A 149 4.49 -8.37 -1.39
C MET A 149 4.10 -9.80 -0.97
N GLY A 150 4.49 -10.20 0.25
CA GLY A 150 4.27 -11.54 0.78
C GLY A 150 5.27 -12.58 0.26
N GLU A 151 4.81 -13.80 0.05
CA GLU A 151 5.62 -14.96 -0.38
C GLU A 151 5.79 -14.96 -1.90
N LYS A 152 6.60 -14.04 -2.43
CA LYS A 152 6.86 -13.94 -3.87
C LYS A 152 8.19 -14.58 -4.26
N TYR A 153 8.18 -15.34 -5.36
CA TYR A 153 9.35 -16.10 -5.83
C TYR A 153 10.17 -15.38 -6.93
N MET A 154 9.68 -14.25 -7.43
CA MET A 154 10.35 -13.46 -8.47
C MET A 154 11.43 -12.55 -7.86
N GLY A 155 12.55 -13.09 -7.39
CA GLY A 155 13.67 -12.33 -6.79
C GLY A 155 13.30 -11.48 -5.57
N LEU A 156 14.27 -11.04 -4.78
CA LEU A 156 13.97 -10.28 -3.57
C LEU A 156 13.47 -8.86 -3.88
N ASP A 157 14.26 -8.10 -4.65
CA ASP A 157 13.93 -6.74 -5.08
C ASP A 157 12.77 -6.73 -6.07
N LYS A 158 11.78 -5.86 -5.86
CA LYS A 158 10.59 -5.74 -6.70
C LYS A 158 10.69 -4.63 -7.74
N ARG A 159 11.76 -3.83 -7.75
CA ARG A 159 12.00 -2.84 -8.79
C ARG A 159 11.91 -3.47 -10.18
N GLU A 160 11.25 -2.75 -11.11
CA GLU A 160 10.98 -3.18 -12.49
C GLU A 160 10.10 -4.43 -12.59
N LYS A 161 9.33 -4.76 -11.55
CA LYS A 161 8.39 -5.90 -11.58
C LYS A 161 6.96 -5.43 -11.51
N ASN A 162 6.11 -6.18 -12.20
CA ASN A 162 4.67 -6.07 -12.07
C ASN A 162 4.14 -7.27 -11.28
N ILE A 163 3.45 -7.01 -10.16
CA ILE A 163 3.04 -8.03 -9.20
C ILE A 163 1.53 -7.97 -9.04
N THR A 164 0.87 -9.09 -9.31
CA THR A 164 -0.55 -9.25 -9.01
C THR A 164 -0.70 -9.78 -7.58
N CYS A 165 -1.34 -9.00 -6.72
CA CYS A 165 -1.72 -9.43 -5.39
C CYS A 165 -3.05 -10.19 -5.48
N TRP A 166 -2.96 -11.48 -5.80
CA TRP A 166 -4.12 -12.37 -5.87
C TRP A 166 -3.72 -13.80 -5.49
N GLN A 167 -4.46 -14.35 -4.52
CA GLN A 167 -4.18 -15.67 -4.00
C GLN A 167 -4.41 -16.76 -5.04
N ARG A 168 -3.39 -17.60 -5.29
CA ARG A 168 -3.49 -18.68 -6.27
C ARG A 168 -2.67 -19.89 -5.83
N ASP A 169 -3.17 -21.08 -6.17
CA ASP A 169 -2.34 -22.28 -6.09
C ASP A 169 -1.23 -22.19 -7.14
N ALA A 170 0.00 -21.97 -6.67
CA ALA A 170 1.16 -21.75 -7.52
C ALA A 170 1.70 -23.05 -8.13
N LEU A 171 1.39 -24.21 -7.54
CA LEU A 171 1.89 -25.55 -7.86
C LEU A 171 3.43 -25.71 -7.92
N SER A 172 4.17 -24.63 -7.67
CA SER A 172 5.63 -24.52 -7.72
C SER A 172 6.06 -23.16 -7.16
N THR A 173 7.36 -22.98 -6.96
CA THR A 173 8.02 -21.72 -6.53
C THR A 173 8.78 -21.05 -7.67
N SER A 174 8.38 -21.31 -8.92
CA SER A 174 9.09 -20.87 -10.13
C SER A 174 8.34 -19.82 -10.96
N THR A 175 7.23 -19.26 -10.44
CA THR A 175 6.39 -18.29 -11.15
C THR A 175 6.05 -17.09 -10.26
N GLU A 176 5.32 -16.12 -10.80
CA GLU A 176 4.78 -14.98 -10.02
C GLU A 176 3.71 -15.39 -9.01
N TYR A 177 2.99 -16.48 -9.30
CA TYR A 177 1.90 -16.95 -8.46
C TYR A 177 2.41 -17.34 -7.08
N ALA A 178 1.61 -16.99 -6.08
CA ALA A 178 1.96 -17.15 -4.69
C ALA A 178 0.76 -17.59 -3.86
N TYR A 179 1.04 -18.36 -2.81
CA TYR A 179 0.06 -18.79 -1.80
C TYR A 179 -0.12 -17.77 -0.69
N LYS A 180 0.66 -16.70 -0.62
CA LYS A 180 0.55 -15.70 0.44
C LYS A 180 0.85 -14.35 -0.16
N ASN A 181 -0.14 -13.79 -0.85
CA ASN A 181 -0.06 -12.44 -1.37
C ASN A 181 -0.45 -11.47 -0.26
N ILE A 182 0.49 -10.62 0.16
CA ILE A 182 0.26 -9.59 1.17
C ILE A 182 0.55 -8.25 0.49
N PRO A 183 -0.42 -7.33 0.37
CA PRO A 183 -0.22 -6.06 -0.34
C PRO A 183 0.54 -5.04 0.52
N PHE A 184 1.66 -5.46 1.08
CA PHE A 184 2.57 -4.67 1.89
C PHE A 184 3.97 -4.72 1.29
N PHE A 185 4.60 -3.56 1.14
CA PHE A 185 6.01 -3.46 0.77
C PHE A 185 6.73 -2.36 1.55
N ILE A 186 8.06 -2.42 1.55
CA ILE A 186 8.97 -1.42 2.09
C ILE A 186 9.78 -0.86 0.92
N SER A 187 9.91 0.45 0.85
CA SER A 187 10.81 1.16 -0.04
C SER A 187 12.09 1.54 0.69
N THR A 188 13.21 1.55 -0.03
CA THR A 188 14.50 2.05 0.48
C THR A 188 14.50 3.55 0.77
N ASN A 189 13.48 4.29 0.32
CA ASN A 189 13.32 5.72 0.65
C ASN A 189 12.79 5.98 2.06
N GLY A 190 12.60 4.94 2.88
CA GLY A 190 12.21 5.10 4.28
C GLY A 190 10.69 5.14 4.48
N TYR A 191 9.97 4.31 3.72
CA TYR A 191 8.55 4.09 3.99
C TYR A 191 8.10 2.65 3.75
N GLY A 192 7.08 2.22 4.49
CA GLY A 192 6.26 1.07 4.18
C GLY A 192 4.93 1.50 3.58
N PHE A 193 4.34 0.66 2.75
CA PHE A 193 3.01 0.88 2.16
C PHE A 193 2.17 -0.38 2.33
N LEU A 194 0.96 -0.26 2.86
CA LEU A 194 -0.03 -1.34 2.93
C LEU A 194 -1.30 -0.91 2.21
N LEU A 195 -1.71 -1.63 1.16
CA LEU A 195 -3.05 -1.49 0.63
C LEU A 195 -4.04 -2.27 1.51
N ASN A 196 -5.00 -1.57 2.09
CA ASN A 196 -5.99 -2.14 2.98
C ASN A 196 -7.15 -2.76 2.19
N SER A 197 -6.90 -3.76 1.33
CA SER A 197 -7.97 -4.39 0.54
C SER A 197 -7.79 -5.91 0.41
N PHE A 198 -8.90 -6.63 0.25
CA PHE A 198 -8.94 -8.03 -0.15
C PHE A 198 -9.14 -8.21 -1.65
N ALA A 199 -9.53 -7.16 -2.36
CA ALA A 199 -9.74 -7.24 -3.78
C ALA A 199 -8.42 -7.42 -4.53
N ARG A 200 -8.57 -7.94 -5.74
CA ARG A 200 -7.45 -8.11 -6.65
C ARG A 200 -6.83 -6.75 -6.94
N SER A 201 -5.52 -6.70 -6.75
CA SER A 201 -4.73 -5.48 -6.97
C SER A 201 -3.46 -5.81 -7.72
N ASN A 202 -2.92 -4.80 -8.40
CA ASN A 202 -1.71 -4.91 -9.18
C ASN A 202 -0.75 -3.79 -8.78
N PHE A 203 0.52 -4.15 -8.55
CA PHE A 203 1.59 -3.26 -8.14
C PHE A 203 2.67 -3.29 -9.22
N ASP A 204 2.77 -2.20 -9.97
CA ASP A 204 3.78 -1.96 -10.99
C ASP A 204 4.89 -1.11 -10.37
N PHE A 205 6.02 -1.74 -10.06
CA PHE A 205 7.19 -1.13 -9.41
C PHE A 205 8.16 -0.55 -10.45
N GLY A 206 7.64 0.20 -11.42
CA GLY A 206 8.43 0.80 -12.48
C GLY A 206 8.66 -0.11 -13.70
N TYR A 207 7.85 -1.16 -13.85
CA TYR A 207 7.85 -2.06 -15.00
C TYR A 207 7.32 -1.36 -16.26
N SER A 208 6.18 -0.68 -16.17
CA SER A 208 5.58 0.04 -17.31
C SER A 208 6.22 1.42 -17.55
N SER A 209 6.70 2.07 -16.49
CA SER A 209 7.48 3.30 -16.56
C SER A 209 8.40 3.41 -15.36
N GLY A 210 9.72 3.51 -15.57
CA GLY A 210 10.70 3.60 -14.48
C GLY A 210 10.57 4.84 -13.58
N LEU A 211 9.64 5.74 -13.87
CA LEU A 211 9.31 6.92 -13.07
C LEU A 211 8.10 6.73 -12.16
N SER A 212 7.39 5.60 -12.27
CA SER A 212 6.05 5.40 -11.69
C SER A 212 5.94 4.10 -10.91
N LEU A 213 5.54 4.23 -9.65
CA LEU A 213 5.00 3.17 -8.81
C LEU A 213 3.47 3.25 -8.95
N ASN A 214 2.90 2.36 -9.76
CA ASN A 214 1.47 2.35 -10.03
C ASN A 214 0.78 1.20 -9.29
N ILE A 215 -0.27 1.53 -8.55
CA ILE A 215 -1.06 0.59 -7.79
C ILE A 215 -2.49 0.68 -8.30
N THR A 216 -3.01 -0.41 -8.85
CA THR A 216 -4.41 -0.51 -9.27
C THR A 216 -5.18 -1.47 -8.38
N LEU A 217 -6.44 -1.15 -8.13
CA LEU A 217 -7.32 -1.90 -7.25
C LEU A 217 -8.69 -2.05 -7.91
N GLU A 218 -9.19 -3.28 -7.97
CA GLU A 218 -10.52 -3.62 -8.48
C GLU A 218 -11.64 -3.30 -7.46
N GLU A 219 -11.62 -2.08 -6.91
CA GLU A 219 -12.63 -1.51 -6.00
C GLU A 219 -12.75 0.02 -6.18
N GLU A 220 -13.88 0.59 -5.75
CA GLU A 220 -14.18 2.02 -5.85
C GLU A 220 -13.47 2.89 -4.82
N CYS A 221 -12.97 2.28 -3.76
CA CYS A 221 -12.36 2.95 -2.62
C CYS A 221 -10.92 2.50 -2.49
N MET A 222 -9.99 3.44 -2.70
CA MET A 222 -8.60 3.22 -2.39
C MET A 222 -8.40 3.52 -0.90
N ASP A 223 -7.89 2.57 -0.14
CA ASP A 223 -7.56 2.73 1.27
C ASP A 223 -6.19 2.13 1.53
N TYR A 224 -5.21 2.96 1.90
CA TYR A 224 -3.85 2.50 2.15
C TYR A 224 -3.21 3.20 3.33
N TYR A 225 -2.21 2.53 3.88
CA TYR A 225 -1.34 3.06 4.91
C TYR A 225 0.03 3.38 4.35
N VAL A 226 0.62 4.45 4.86
CA VAL A 226 2.04 4.78 4.69
C VAL A 226 2.68 4.81 6.07
N PHE A 227 3.77 4.08 6.23
CA PHE A 227 4.53 3.97 7.48
C PHE A 227 5.89 4.65 7.29
N LEU A 228 6.09 5.84 7.81
CA LEU A 228 7.30 6.64 7.60
C LEU A 228 8.35 6.33 8.68
N ASP A 229 9.52 5.83 8.29
CA ASP A 229 10.68 5.68 9.17
C ASP A 229 11.96 5.43 8.36
N GLU A 230 13.11 5.88 8.84
CA GLU A 230 14.40 5.56 8.20
C GLU A 230 14.85 4.13 8.53
N ASP A 231 14.38 3.56 9.64
CA ASP A 231 14.69 2.18 10.03
C ASP A 231 13.59 1.21 9.58
N TYR A 232 13.94 0.28 8.70
CA TYR A 232 13.03 -0.76 8.21
C TYR A 232 12.43 -1.62 9.34
N LYS A 233 13.13 -1.82 10.46
CA LYS A 233 12.58 -2.53 11.62
C LYS A 233 11.44 -1.76 12.25
N LYS A 234 11.56 -0.44 12.36
CA LYS A 234 10.49 0.42 12.87
C LYS A 234 9.29 0.47 11.92
N ILE A 235 9.52 0.45 10.60
CA ILE A 235 8.45 0.29 9.61
C ILE A 235 7.68 -1.02 9.86
N LEU A 236 8.38 -2.14 10.05
CA LEU A 236 7.75 -3.43 10.35
C LEU A 236 7.03 -3.42 11.70
N ASP A 237 7.59 -2.74 12.70
CA ASP A 237 6.94 -2.60 14.00
C ASP A 237 5.62 -1.82 13.92
N LYS A 238 5.58 -0.74 13.13
CA LYS A 238 4.36 0.05 12.85
C LYS A 238 3.36 -0.76 12.03
N TYR A 239 3.81 -1.47 11.00
CA TYR A 239 2.96 -2.36 10.20
C TYR A 239 2.28 -3.40 11.09
N THR A 240 3.04 -4.09 11.94
CA THR A 240 2.50 -5.13 12.84
C THR A 240 1.72 -4.58 14.03
N LEU A 241 1.91 -3.30 14.41
CA LEU A 241 1.02 -2.63 15.36
C LEU A 241 -0.40 -2.52 14.79
N VAL A 242 -0.50 -2.27 13.47
CA VAL A 242 -1.76 -2.10 12.74
C VAL A 242 -2.35 -3.44 12.30
N SER A 243 -1.54 -4.34 11.75
CA SER A 243 -1.98 -5.63 11.22
C SER A 243 -2.00 -6.78 12.24
N GLY A 244 -1.47 -6.57 13.44
CA GLY A 244 -1.33 -7.57 14.48
C GLY A 244 0.10 -8.12 14.63
N LYS A 245 0.58 -8.18 15.88
CA LYS A 245 1.86 -8.79 16.24
C LYS A 245 1.72 -10.32 16.22
N THR A 246 2.67 -11.00 15.60
CA THR A 246 2.73 -12.47 15.62
C THR A 246 3.06 -12.97 17.04
N PRO A 247 2.25 -13.86 17.63
CA PRO A 247 2.57 -14.44 18.94
C PRO A 247 3.78 -15.37 18.84
N MET A 248 4.49 -15.52 19.96
CA MET A 248 5.57 -16.50 20.05
C MET A 248 5.02 -17.93 19.92
N ILE A 249 5.66 -18.75 19.09
CA ILE A 249 5.31 -20.18 18.96
C ILE A 249 5.94 -21.01 20.09
N PRO A 250 5.38 -22.19 20.43
CA PRO A 250 5.95 -23.06 21.45
C PRO A 250 7.39 -23.50 21.11
N LYS A 251 8.24 -23.66 22.13
CA LYS A 251 9.67 -24.01 21.93
C LYS A 251 9.90 -25.26 21.07
N TRP A 252 9.04 -26.28 21.20
CA TRP A 252 9.15 -27.52 20.42
C TRP A 252 8.96 -27.31 18.92
N ALA A 253 8.27 -26.25 18.50
CA ALA A 253 8.00 -25.95 17.10
C ALA A 253 9.25 -25.50 16.33
N PHE A 254 10.32 -25.07 17.04
CA PHE A 254 11.63 -24.78 16.45
C PHE A 254 12.49 -26.04 16.22
N GLY A 255 12.00 -27.22 16.62
CA GLY A 255 12.70 -28.50 16.43
C GLY A 255 12.59 -29.05 15.01
N LEU A 256 12.93 -30.33 14.84
CA LEU A 256 12.76 -31.06 13.58
C LEU A 256 11.28 -31.40 13.34
N TRP A 257 10.83 -31.19 12.11
CA TRP A 257 9.51 -31.60 11.64
C TRP A 257 9.69 -32.76 10.67
N MET A 258 8.98 -33.87 10.91
CA MET A 258 8.91 -35.00 9.97
C MET A 258 7.49 -35.08 9.41
N SER A 259 7.39 -35.20 8.09
CA SER A 259 6.10 -35.31 7.40
C SER A 259 6.21 -36.20 6.16
N LYS A 260 5.05 -36.61 5.65
CA LYS A 260 4.84 -37.37 4.43
C LYS A 260 3.52 -36.92 3.81
N CYS A 261 3.37 -37.01 2.49
CA CYS A 261 2.11 -36.63 1.82
C CYS A 261 0.87 -37.31 2.45
N SER A 262 1.00 -38.58 2.86
CA SER A 262 -0.03 -39.28 3.63
C SER A 262 0.59 -40.33 4.56
N TYR A 263 -0.01 -40.48 5.73
CA TYR A 263 0.12 -41.64 6.61
C TYR A 263 -1.22 -42.39 6.60
N MET A 264 -1.21 -43.67 6.26
CA MET A 264 -2.44 -44.43 6.02
C MET A 264 -2.92 -45.19 7.25
N SER A 265 -2.08 -45.31 8.28
CA SER A 265 -2.44 -45.96 9.54
C SER A 265 -1.66 -45.39 10.72
N GLN A 266 -2.17 -45.65 11.93
CA GLN A 266 -1.47 -45.34 13.18
C GLN A 266 -0.11 -46.07 13.26
N ASP A 267 -0.06 -47.34 12.87
CA ASP A 267 1.17 -48.14 12.92
C ASP A 267 2.28 -47.54 12.04
N GLU A 268 1.92 -46.97 10.89
CA GLU A 268 2.88 -46.27 10.01
C GLU A 268 3.49 -45.05 10.72
N VAL A 269 2.67 -44.26 11.41
CA VAL A 269 3.13 -43.08 12.16
C VAL A 269 4.04 -43.49 13.31
N LEU A 270 3.63 -44.47 14.13
CA LEU A 270 4.40 -44.94 15.28
C LEU A 270 5.75 -45.53 14.86
N SER A 271 5.78 -46.32 13.79
CA SER A 271 7.01 -46.88 13.19
C SER A 271 8.01 -45.79 12.79
N VAL A 272 7.54 -44.69 12.19
CA VAL A 272 8.41 -43.55 11.85
C VAL A 272 8.94 -42.86 13.11
N ALA A 273 8.09 -42.64 14.11
CA ALA A 273 8.51 -42.02 15.37
C ALA A 273 9.56 -42.84 16.11
N GLU A 274 9.39 -44.17 16.19
CA GLU A 274 10.37 -45.09 16.80
C GLU A 274 11.73 -45.05 16.07
N LYS A 275 11.71 -45.05 14.72
CA LYS A 275 12.95 -44.95 13.94
C LYS A 275 13.68 -43.64 14.19
N LEU A 276 12.97 -42.52 14.26
CA LEU A 276 13.55 -41.20 14.58
C LEU A 276 14.13 -41.11 16.01
N ARG A 277 13.79 -42.03 16.92
CA ARG A 277 14.36 -42.10 18.27
C ARG A 277 15.59 -42.99 18.36
N LYS A 278 15.74 -43.93 17.43
CA LYS A 278 16.85 -44.88 17.39
C LYS A 278 18.14 -44.28 16.82
N TYR A 279 18.00 -43.31 15.91
CA TYR A 279 19.10 -42.58 15.26
C TYR A 279 19.12 -41.14 15.73
#